data_AF-A0A499V6L5-F1
#
_entry.id   AF-A0A499V6L5-F1
#
_cell.length_a   1.000
_cell.length_b   1.000
_cell.length_c   1.000
_cell.angle_alpha   90.00
_cell.angle_beta   90.00
_cell.angle_gamma   90.00
#
_symmetry.space_group_name_H-M   'P 1'
#
loop_
_entity.id
_entity.type
_entity.pdbx_description
1 polymer ?
#
loop_
_entity_poly.entity_id
_entity_poly.type
_entity_poly.pdbx_seq_one_letter_code
_entity_poly.pdbx_strand_id
1 'polypeptide(L)'
;MGVILSTSERKGSARERLLARLLDAFGEALPPPEMSLREIAARIETSHALLRYHFGSLSGVLAAMLKAQRSRDNEVLLEAAQQGTFDDFVVAIWRTYTRPEQLSRARGFFYVVGLAAYGPRTSVGS
;
A
#
# COMPACT_ATOMS: atom_id res chain seq x y z
N MET A 1 -29.54 29.30 -13.81
CA MET A 1 -28.20 29.64 -14.34
C MET A 1 -27.17 28.84 -13.54
N GLY A 2 -26.60 27.79 -14.16
CA GLY A 2 -25.38 27.05 -13.78
C GLY A 2 -25.15 26.61 -12.32
N VAL A 3 -25.61 25.41 -11.96
CA VAL A 3 -24.97 24.59 -10.91
C VAL A 3 -23.68 24.05 -11.50
N ILE A 4 -22.53 24.54 -11.04
CA ILE A 4 -21.25 23.92 -11.39
C ILE A 4 -21.15 22.65 -10.56
N LEU A 5 -21.56 21.53 -11.17
CA LEU A 5 -21.38 20.20 -10.62
C LEU A 5 -19.89 19.99 -10.34
N SER A 6 -19.58 19.78 -9.06
CA SER A 6 -18.24 19.54 -8.55
C SER A 6 -17.58 18.41 -9.33
N THR A 7 -16.45 18.69 -9.97
CA THR A 7 -15.72 17.73 -10.81
C THR A 7 -15.05 16.61 -10.00
N SER A 8 -15.25 16.58 -8.68
CA SER A 8 -14.61 15.67 -7.73
C SER A 8 -15.04 14.20 -7.85
N GLU A 9 -16.01 13.87 -8.70
CA GLU A 9 -16.48 12.49 -8.89
C GLU A 9 -15.91 11.74 -10.11
N ARG A 10 -15.04 12.34 -10.92
CA ARG A 10 -14.46 11.63 -12.09
C ARG A 10 -13.00 11.20 -11.86
N LYS A 11 -12.85 10.00 -11.30
CA LYS A 11 -11.61 9.20 -11.11
C LYS A 11 -10.67 9.77 -10.05
N GLY A 12 -10.43 8.98 -8.99
CA GLY A 12 -9.68 9.31 -7.77
C GLY A 12 -8.38 10.13 -7.94
N SER A 13 -7.88 10.70 -6.85
CA SER A 13 -6.73 11.63 -6.85
C SER A 13 -5.53 11.08 -7.64
N ALA A 14 -4.65 11.96 -8.15
CA ALA A 14 -3.45 11.51 -8.88
C ALA A 14 -2.62 10.50 -8.07
N ARG A 15 -2.59 10.68 -6.75
CA ARG A 15 -1.99 9.74 -5.79
C ARG A 15 -2.70 8.39 -5.77
N GLU A 16 -4.04 8.37 -5.72
CA GLU A 16 -4.84 7.13 -5.78
C GLU A 16 -4.65 6.39 -7.11
N ARG A 17 -4.59 7.10 -8.24
CA ARG A 17 -4.34 6.45 -9.54
C ARG A 17 -2.96 5.81 -9.60
N LEU A 18 -1.94 6.45 -9.06
CA LEU A 18 -0.61 5.85 -8.96
C LEU A 18 -0.59 4.65 -8.03
N LEU A 19 -1.31 4.73 -6.90
CA LEU A 19 -1.44 3.60 -5.97
C LEU A 19 -2.15 2.41 -6.63
N ALA A 20 -3.21 2.65 -7.41
CA ALA A 20 -3.89 1.61 -8.17
C ALA A 20 -2.93 0.93 -9.16
N ARG A 21 -2.16 1.69 -9.96
CA ARG A 21 -1.17 1.14 -10.90
C ARG A 21 -0.06 0.34 -10.19
N LEU A 22 0.37 0.79 -9.02
CA LEU A 22 1.32 0.04 -8.18
C LEU A 22 0.73 -1.31 -7.75
N LEU A 23 -0.52 -1.30 -7.27
CA LEU A 23 -1.19 -2.52 -6.84
C LEU A 23 -1.46 -3.46 -8.02
N ASP A 24 -1.79 -2.95 -9.21
CA ASP A 24 -1.96 -3.77 -10.41
C ASP A 24 -0.64 -4.39 -10.88
N ALA A 25 0.46 -3.63 -10.84
CA ALA A 25 1.76 -4.10 -11.37
C ALA A 25 2.50 -5.09 -10.45
N PHE A 26 2.17 -5.09 -9.15
CA PHE A 26 2.81 -5.95 -8.15
C PHE A 26 1.83 -6.96 -7.51
N GLY A 27 0.51 -6.79 -7.69
CA GLY A 27 -0.51 -7.66 -7.12
C GLY A 27 -0.48 -7.70 -5.59
N GLU A 28 -0.50 -8.92 -5.05
CA GLU A 28 -0.35 -9.16 -3.61
C GLU A 28 1.09 -9.02 -3.12
N ALA A 29 2.07 -9.01 -4.04
CA ALA A 29 3.46 -8.80 -3.70
C ALA A 29 3.78 -7.30 -3.50
N LEU A 30 4.93 -7.03 -2.90
CA LEU A 30 5.51 -5.69 -2.83
C LEU A 30 6.76 -5.59 -3.71
N PRO A 31 7.10 -4.38 -4.19
CA PRO A 31 8.42 -4.12 -4.74
C PRO A 31 9.50 -4.58 -3.77
N PRO A 32 10.55 -5.29 -4.23
CA PRO A 32 11.70 -5.61 -3.40
C PRO A 32 12.33 -4.33 -2.82
N PRO A 33 12.79 -4.31 -1.57
CA PRO A 33 13.45 -3.14 -0.98
C PRO A 33 14.68 -2.65 -1.73
N GLU A 34 15.32 -3.51 -2.52
CA GLU A 34 16.49 -3.21 -3.35
C GLU A 34 16.11 -2.48 -4.66
N MET A 35 14.83 -2.55 -5.06
CA MET A 35 14.32 -1.90 -6.27
C MET A 35 14.25 -0.39 -6.06
N SER A 36 14.89 0.36 -6.94
CA SER A 36 14.88 1.82 -6.90
C SER A 36 13.50 2.38 -7.28
N LEU A 37 13.21 3.62 -6.84
CA LEU A 37 12.02 4.35 -7.29
C LEU A 37 11.98 4.55 -8.81
N ARG A 38 13.13 4.58 -9.48
CA ARG A 38 13.22 4.70 -10.94
C ARG A 38 12.75 3.43 -11.64
N GLU A 39 13.19 2.27 -11.16
CA GLU A 39 12.76 0.98 -11.69
C GLU A 39 11.27 0.75 -11.43
N ILE A 40 10.77 1.11 -10.24
CA ILE A 40 9.33 1.04 -9.94
C ILE A 40 8.55 1.93 -10.91
N ALA A 41 9.01 3.18 -11.11
CA ALA A 41 8.35 4.12 -12.01
C ALA A 41 8.32 3.62 -13.46
N ALA A 42 9.40 3.02 -13.94
CA ALA A 42 9.46 2.41 -15.26
C ALA A 42 8.45 1.26 -15.41
N ARG A 43 8.37 0.37 -14.41
CA ARG A 43 7.42 -0.76 -14.41
C ARG A 43 5.96 -0.32 -14.47
N ILE A 44 5.61 0.74 -13.75
CA ILE A 44 4.25 1.29 -13.79
C ILE A 44 4.10 2.42 -14.80
N GLU A 45 5.00 2.56 -15.77
CA GLU A 45 4.95 3.56 -16.84
C GLU A 45 4.63 4.98 -16.32
N THR A 46 5.45 5.48 -15.41
CA THR A 46 5.38 6.85 -14.86
C THR A 46 6.77 7.45 -14.64
N SER A 47 6.84 8.70 -14.21
CA SER A 47 8.10 9.31 -13.80
C SER A 47 8.39 9.05 -12.32
N HIS A 48 9.65 8.76 -11.99
CA HIS A 48 10.08 8.64 -10.59
C HIS A 48 9.86 9.94 -9.81
N ALA A 49 9.83 11.10 -10.48
CA ALA A 49 9.48 12.39 -9.89
C ALA A 49 8.03 12.41 -9.38
N LEU A 50 7.08 11.84 -10.10
CA LEU A 50 5.68 11.72 -9.65
C LEU A 50 5.56 10.79 -8.44
N LEU A 51 6.27 9.66 -8.44
CA LEU A 51 6.31 8.79 -7.26
C LEU A 51 6.91 9.51 -6.05
N ARG A 52 8.03 10.22 -6.24
CA ARG A 52 8.65 11.00 -5.17
C ARG A 52 7.75 12.13 -4.68
N TYR A 53 7.04 12.81 -5.56
CA TYR A 53 6.09 13.86 -5.20
C TYR A 53 4.94 13.34 -4.33
N HIS A 54 4.35 12.21 -4.69
CA HIS A 54 3.17 11.68 -3.99
C HIS A 54 3.46 10.78 -2.79
N PHE A 55 4.64 10.15 -2.76
CA PHE A 55 5.00 9.15 -1.74
C PHE A 55 6.31 9.48 -1.01
N GLY A 56 7.09 10.45 -1.47
CA GLY A 56 8.34 10.89 -0.85
C GLY A 56 9.53 9.97 -1.13
N SER A 57 9.40 8.68 -0.85
CA SER A 57 10.48 7.68 -0.90
C SER A 57 9.98 6.29 -1.30
N LEU A 58 10.91 5.36 -1.52
CA LEU A 58 10.59 3.94 -1.65
C LEU A 58 9.81 3.43 -0.42
N SER A 59 10.25 3.77 0.79
CA SER A 59 9.56 3.40 2.02
C SER A 59 8.14 3.99 2.10
N GLY A 60 7.91 5.18 1.57
CA GLY A 60 6.57 5.77 1.47
C GLY A 60 5.67 5.08 0.44
N VAL A 61 6.23 4.61 -0.69
CA VAL A 61 5.51 3.76 -1.66
C VAL A 61 5.12 2.43 -1.00
N LEU A 62 6.06 1.74 -0.37
CA LEU A 62 5.82 0.48 0.33
C LEU A 62 4.77 0.63 1.45
N ALA A 63 4.88 1.68 2.26
CA ALA A 63 3.90 1.98 3.31
C ALA A 63 2.49 2.22 2.74
N ALA A 64 2.38 2.92 1.61
CA ALA A 64 1.09 3.18 0.97
C ALA A 64 0.45 1.89 0.43
N MET A 65 1.23 1.03 -0.23
CA MET A 65 0.77 -0.27 -0.73
C MET A 65 0.35 -1.19 0.42
N LEU A 66 1.18 -1.30 1.47
CA LEU A 66 0.88 -2.08 2.68
C LEU A 66 -0.42 -1.62 3.35
N LYS A 67 -0.64 -0.31 3.45
CA LYS A 67 -1.87 0.26 4.02
C LYS A 67 -3.08 -0.12 3.18
N ALA A 68 -3.00 0.00 1.86
CA ALA A 68 -4.10 -0.33 0.96
C ALA A 68 -4.44 -1.83 0.97
N GLN A 69 -3.43 -2.69 0.93
CA GLN A 69 -3.63 -4.14 1.02
C GLN A 69 -4.23 -4.51 2.39
N ARG A 70 -3.78 -3.91 3.49
CA ARG A 70 -4.35 -4.17 4.82
C ARG A 70 -5.81 -3.75 4.93
N SER A 71 -6.18 -2.62 4.31
CA SER A 71 -7.58 -2.20 4.25
C SER A 71 -8.44 -3.25 3.54
N ARG A 72 -7.98 -3.80 2.42
CA ARG A 72 -8.68 -4.88 1.71
C ARG A 72 -8.76 -6.18 2.53
N ASP A 73 -7.67 -6.58 3.17
CA ASP A 73 -7.69 -7.77 4.04
C ASP A 73 -8.69 -7.60 5.19
N ASN A 74 -8.74 -6.40 5.80
CA ASN A 74 -9.67 -6.12 6.88
C ASN A 74 -11.12 -6.22 6.43
N GLU A 75 -11.45 -5.81 5.19
CA GLU A 75 -12.79 -5.97 4.62
C GLU A 75 -13.16 -7.46 4.49
N VAL A 76 -12.26 -8.27 3.91
CA VAL A 76 -12.45 -9.73 3.79
C VAL A 76 -12.55 -10.42 5.16
N LEU A 77 -11.71 -10.01 6.12
CA LEU A 77 -11.73 -10.54 7.48
C LEU A 77 -13.00 -10.13 8.24
N LEU A 78 -13.52 -8.92 8.00
CA LEU A 78 -14.78 -8.47 8.59
C LEU A 78 -15.96 -9.29 8.06
N GLU A 79 -15.99 -9.58 6.76
CA GLU A 79 -16.98 -10.47 6.17
C GLU A 79 -16.91 -11.88 6.80
N ALA A 80 -15.71 -12.43 6.95
CA ALA A 80 -15.51 -13.71 7.62
C ALA A 80 -16.00 -13.70 9.08
N ALA A 81 -15.76 -12.61 9.82
CA ALA A 81 -16.24 -12.44 11.19
C ALA A 81 -17.77 -12.35 11.28
N GLN A 82 -18.43 -11.78 10.27
CA GLN A 82 -19.89 -11.65 10.23
C GLN A 82 -20.59 -12.97 9.90
N GLN A 83 -19.93 -13.85 9.13
CA GLN A 83 -20.53 -15.09 8.61
C GLN A 83 -20.14 -16.34 9.41
N GLY A 84 -19.14 -16.25 10.29
CA GLY A 84 -18.53 -17.40 10.97
C GLY A 84 -18.45 -17.28 12.49
N THR A 85 -17.92 -18.31 13.11
CA THR A 85 -17.57 -18.32 14.54
C THR A 85 -16.28 -17.55 14.80
N PHE A 86 -15.96 -17.30 16.07
CA PHE A 86 -14.67 -16.75 16.45
C PHE A 86 -13.49 -17.62 15.97
N ASP A 87 -13.63 -18.94 16.01
CA ASP A 87 -12.61 -19.88 15.53
C ASP A 87 -12.40 -19.75 14.02
N ASP A 88 -13.48 -19.61 13.25
CA ASP A 88 -13.42 -19.37 11.80
C ASP A 88 -12.68 -18.06 11.49
N PHE A 89 -12.93 -17.01 12.28
CA PHE A 89 -12.24 -15.74 12.15
C PHE A 89 -10.74 -15.84 12.46
N VAL A 90 -10.36 -16.54 13.53
CA VAL A 90 -8.94 -16.77 13.88
C VAL A 90 -8.24 -17.56 12.76
N VAL A 91 -8.89 -18.59 12.22
CA VAL A 91 -8.37 -19.36 11.08
C VAL A 91 -8.25 -18.48 9.82
N ALA A 92 -9.20 -17.58 9.58
CA ALA A 92 -9.14 -16.62 8.47
C ALA A 92 -7.93 -15.68 8.61
N ILE A 93 -7.68 -15.11 9.80
CA ILE A 93 -6.48 -14.29 10.08
C ILE A 93 -5.22 -15.09 9.77
N TRP A 94 -5.10 -16.30 10.31
CA TRP A 94 -3.93 -17.15 10.11
C TRP A 94 -3.67 -17.38 8.62
N ARG A 95 -4.67 -17.84 7.87
CA ARG A 95 -4.55 -18.11 6.43
C ARG A 95 -4.17 -16.87 5.60
N THR A 96 -4.66 -15.70 5.99
CA THR A 96 -4.34 -14.44 5.29
C THR A 96 -2.87 -14.08 5.40
N TYR A 97 -2.23 -14.35 6.55
CA TYR A 97 -0.86 -13.87 6.83
C TYR A 97 0.23 -14.94 6.78
N THR A 98 -0.07 -16.24 6.80
CA THR A 98 0.95 -17.30 6.82
C THR A 98 1.20 -18.00 5.49
N ARG A 99 0.57 -17.53 4.40
CA ARG A 99 0.79 -18.08 3.05
C ARG A 99 2.20 -17.73 2.52
N PRO A 100 2.91 -18.66 1.85
CA PRO A 100 4.25 -18.39 1.30
C PRO A 100 4.30 -17.19 0.34
N GLU A 101 3.22 -16.94 -0.38
CA GLU A 101 3.09 -15.83 -1.33
C GLU A 101 3.15 -14.46 -0.60
N GLN A 102 2.84 -14.43 0.70
CA GLN A 102 2.87 -13.23 1.54
C GLN A 102 4.25 -12.88 2.10
N LEU A 103 5.28 -13.70 1.84
CA LEU A 103 6.64 -13.44 2.34
C LEU A 103 7.21 -12.11 1.83
N SER A 104 6.90 -11.72 0.59
CA SER A 104 7.30 -10.42 0.04
C SER A 104 6.68 -9.25 0.82
N ARG A 105 5.41 -9.39 1.18
CA ARG A 105 4.65 -8.41 1.96
C ARG A 105 5.16 -8.30 3.39
N ALA A 106 5.45 -9.44 4.04
CA ALA A 106 6.08 -9.48 5.35
C ALA A 106 7.45 -8.78 5.36
N ARG A 107 8.31 -9.05 4.37
CA ARG A 107 9.61 -8.38 4.23
C ARG A 107 9.44 -6.87 4.07
N GLY A 108 8.54 -6.42 3.21
CA GLY A 108 8.27 -4.99 3.03
C GLY A 108 7.73 -4.31 4.30
N PHE A 109 6.88 -5.00 5.07
CA PHE A 109 6.42 -4.52 6.38
C PHE A 109 7.60 -4.34 7.35
N PHE A 110 8.41 -5.37 7.55
CA PHE A 110 9.56 -5.29 8.47
C PHE A 110 10.60 -4.27 8.00
N TYR A 111 10.78 -4.10 6.69
CA TYR A 111 11.64 -3.05 6.15
C TYR A 111 11.14 -1.65 6.51
N VAL A 112 9.85 -1.35 6.28
CA VAL A 112 9.26 -0.03 6.61
C VAL A 112 9.29 0.22 8.11
N VAL A 113 8.93 -0.77 8.93
CA VAL A 113 8.93 -0.66 10.39
C VAL A 113 10.36 -0.51 10.91
N GLY A 114 11.32 -1.27 10.38
CA GLY A 114 12.74 -1.15 10.71
C GLY A 114 13.27 0.25 10.43
N LEU A 115 13.00 0.81 9.26
CA LEU A 115 13.40 2.19 8.94
C LEU A 115 12.79 3.22 9.90
N ALA A 116 11.52 3.07 10.27
CA ALA A 116 10.86 3.95 11.22
C ALA A 116 11.46 3.85 12.63
N ALA A 117 11.88 2.65 13.04
CA ALA A 117 12.50 2.41 14.34
C ALA A 117 13.95 2.93 14.42
N TYR A 118 14.73 2.81 13.33
CA TYR A 118 16.14 3.22 13.29
C TYR A 118 16.35 4.68 12.87
N GLY A 119 15.36 5.33 12.27
CA GLY A 119 15.40 6.73 11.87
C GLY A 119 14.10 7.46 12.19
N PRO A 120 13.70 7.60 13.48
CA PRO A 120 12.59 8.44 13.84
C PRO A 120 12.91 9.83 13.30
N ARG A 121 12.10 10.37 12.37
CA ARG A 121 12.29 11.74 11.91
C ARG A 121 12.31 12.64 13.14
N THR A 122 13.49 13.13 13.51
CA THR A 122 13.65 14.23 14.44
C THR A 122 13.03 15.44 13.77
N SER A 123 11.85 15.84 14.25
CA SER A 123 11.31 17.16 13.96
C SER A 123 12.27 18.19 14.54
N VAL A 124 13.17 18.72 13.72
CA VAL A 124 13.92 19.96 13.98
C VAL A 124 13.96 20.78 12.70
N GLY A 125 13.21 21.89 12.72
CA GLY A 125 13.53 23.19 12.11
C GLY A 125 13.66 23.30 10.60
N SER A 126 12.63 23.85 9.95
CA SER A 126 12.62 25.24 9.45
C SER A 126 11.20 25.65 9.07
#